data_AF-A0A951K2U1-F1
#
_entry.id   AF-A0A951K2U1-F1
#
_cell.length_a   1.000
_cell.length_b   1.000
_cell.length_c   1.000
_cell.angle_alpha   90.00
_cell.angle_beta   90.00
_cell.angle_gamma   90.00
#
_symmetry.space_group_name_H-M   'P 1'
#
loop_
_entity.id
_entity.type
_entity.pdbx_description
1 polymer ?
#
loop_
_entity_poly.entity_id
_entity_poly.type
_entity_poly.pdbx_seq_one_letter_code
_entity_poly.pdbx_strand_id
1 'polypeptide(L)'
;MRDCGHAVRVVGAGAIGGVVGGRLMQHGQEVVLVARRAHFEVLAAQGLRIDSPSGSEVLDVPVVARPHAVRWRADDVVVLCVKSQHTADAIAAIAASAASHSTPIVCLQNGVTNELEALRFDNVYGATVMCPTRVPAARRGPRCTRRRSPGSSTSDGSPPA
;
A
#
# COMPACT_ATOMS: atom_id res chain seq x y z
N MET A 1 13.59 -22.58 3.57
CA MET A 1 12.14 -22.30 3.62
C MET A 1 11.90 -21.17 2.65
N ARG A 2 11.05 -21.35 1.63
CA ARG A 2 10.65 -20.22 0.79
C ARG A 2 9.72 -19.37 1.64
N ASP A 3 10.02 -18.10 1.83
CA ASP A 3 9.09 -17.15 2.42
C ASP A 3 7.85 -17.12 1.53
N CYS A 4 6.79 -17.84 1.91
CA CYS A 4 5.54 -17.95 1.15
C CYS A 4 4.67 -16.68 1.27
N GLY A 5 5.29 -15.52 1.51
CA GLY A 5 4.60 -14.25 1.66
C GLY A 5 4.17 -13.73 0.30
N HIS A 6 2.88 -13.79 0.00
CA HIS A 6 2.32 -13.14 -1.19
C HIS A 6 2.63 -11.64 -1.13
N ALA A 7 3.09 -11.08 -2.24
CA ALA A 7 3.33 -9.64 -2.30
C ALA A 7 2.02 -8.90 -2.60
N VAL A 8 1.77 -7.80 -1.91
CA VAL A 8 0.48 -7.09 -1.97
C VAL A 8 0.58 -5.84 -2.82
N ARG A 9 -0.33 -5.69 -3.78
CA ARG A 9 -0.46 -4.52 -4.65
C ARG A 9 -1.75 -3.79 -4.31
N VAL A 10 -1.66 -2.67 -3.59
CA VAL A 10 -2.84 -1.92 -3.16
C VAL A 10 -3.22 -0.90 -4.22
N VAL A 11 -4.29 -1.18 -4.98
CA VAL A 11 -4.78 -0.31 -6.03
C VAL A 11 -5.79 0.67 -5.46
N GLY A 12 -5.38 1.93 -5.31
CA GLY A 12 -6.16 2.97 -4.67
C GLY A 12 -5.66 3.28 -3.27
N ALA A 13 -4.49 3.93 -3.17
CA ALA A 13 -3.88 4.32 -1.91
C ALA A 13 -4.57 5.51 -1.20
N GLY A 14 -5.90 5.63 -1.27
CA GLY A 14 -6.67 6.61 -0.51
C GLY A 14 -6.74 6.26 0.98
N ALA A 15 -7.78 6.71 1.69
CA ALA A 15 -7.87 6.53 3.15
C ALA A 15 -7.76 5.03 3.57
N ILE A 16 -8.58 4.18 2.95
CA ILE A 16 -8.58 2.73 3.22
C ILE A 16 -7.29 2.07 2.72
N GLY A 17 -6.95 2.25 1.44
CA GLY A 17 -5.78 1.59 0.84
C GLY A 17 -4.46 2.02 1.48
N GLY A 18 -4.33 3.28 1.89
CA GLY A 18 -3.19 3.76 2.65
C GLY A 18 -3.07 3.02 3.98
N VAL A 19 -4.13 3.01 4.80
CA VAL A 19 -4.08 2.31 6.11
C VAL A 19 -3.82 0.82 5.94
N VAL A 20 -4.53 0.13 5.04
CA VAL A 20 -4.34 -1.30 4.79
C VAL A 20 -2.91 -1.58 4.33
N GLY A 21 -2.43 -0.89 3.29
CA GLY A 21 -1.09 -1.10 2.77
C GLY A 21 0.02 -0.77 3.77
N GLY A 22 -0.13 0.32 4.53
CA GLY A 22 0.83 0.69 5.56
C GLY A 22 0.88 -0.32 6.70
N ARG A 23 -0.27 -0.77 7.20
CA ARG A 23 -0.32 -1.78 8.27
C ARG A 23 0.23 -3.14 7.80
N LEU A 24 -0.06 -3.56 6.57
CA LEU A 24 0.54 -4.77 5.99
C LEU A 24 2.06 -4.66 5.91
N MET A 25 2.60 -3.53 5.46
CA MET A 25 4.05 -3.29 5.43
C MET A 25 4.67 -3.35 6.82
N GLN A 26 4.03 -2.77 7.83
CA GLN A 26 4.51 -2.83 9.23
C GLN A 26 4.58 -4.26 9.77
N HIS A 27 3.74 -5.17 9.25
CA HIS A 27 3.76 -6.60 9.59
C HIS A 27 4.62 -7.43 8.62
N GLY A 28 5.55 -6.80 7.89
CA GLY A 28 6.57 -7.48 7.09
C GLY A 28 6.09 -7.95 5.71
N GLN A 29 4.90 -7.55 5.26
CA GLN A 29 4.45 -7.85 3.90
C GLN A 29 5.14 -6.94 2.88
N GLU A 30 5.49 -7.50 1.72
CA GLU A 30 5.95 -6.71 0.58
C GLU A 30 4.77 -5.96 -0.02
N VAL A 31 4.72 -4.62 0.14
CA VAL A 31 3.60 -3.80 -0.33
C VAL A 31 4.05 -2.80 -1.38
N VAL A 32 3.27 -2.67 -2.45
CA VAL A 32 3.36 -1.55 -3.39
C VAL A 32 2.00 -0.86 -3.46
N LEU A 33 2.00 0.45 -3.26
CA LEU A 33 0.81 1.29 -3.41
C LEU A 33 0.67 1.78 -4.85
N VAL A 34 -0.55 1.78 -5.37
CA VAL A 34 -0.88 2.47 -6.61
C VAL A 34 -1.75 3.67 -6.30
N ALA A 35 -1.19 4.86 -6.54
CA ALA A 35 -1.84 6.15 -6.34
C ALA A 35 -1.79 6.95 -7.64
N ARG A 36 -2.69 7.92 -7.83
CA ARG A 36 -2.73 8.73 -9.06
C ARG A 36 -2.55 10.22 -8.73
N ARG A 37 -1.99 10.97 -9.69
CA ARG A 37 -1.91 12.45 -9.69
C ARG A 37 -1.24 12.99 -8.41
N ALA A 38 -1.76 14.08 -7.85
CA ALA A 38 -1.23 14.74 -6.65
C ALA A 38 -1.05 13.80 -5.45
N HIS A 39 -1.84 12.73 -5.32
CA HIS A 39 -1.65 11.80 -4.20
C HIS A 39 -0.41 10.92 -4.37
N PHE A 40 -0.10 10.50 -5.60
CA PHE A 40 1.17 9.83 -5.91
C PHE A 40 2.35 10.72 -5.59
N GLU A 41 2.31 11.99 -6.02
CA GLU A 41 3.40 12.95 -5.76
C GLU A 41 3.66 13.12 -4.26
N VAL A 42 2.60 13.24 -3.46
CA VAL A 42 2.73 13.35 -2.00
C VAL A 42 3.32 12.08 -1.39
N LEU A 43 2.79 10.91 -1.75
CA LEU A 43 3.29 9.63 -1.21
C LEU A 43 4.74 9.39 -1.61
N ALA A 44 5.11 9.67 -2.87
CA ALA A 44 6.48 9.52 -3.35
C ALA A 44 7.45 10.51 -2.69
N ALA A 45 7.00 11.71 -2.36
CA ALA A 45 7.83 12.75 -1.77
C ALA A 45 7.93 12.68 -0.25
N GLN A 46 6.87 12.24 0.44
CA GLN A 46 6.71 12.36 1.90
C GLN A 46 6.50 11.02 2.60
N GLY A 47 6.27 9.93 1.86
CA GLY A 47 5.84 8.65 2.41
C GLY A 47 4.36 8.65 2.80
N LEU A 48 3.90 7.50 3.30
CA LEU A 48 2.56 7.31 3.82
C LEU A 48 2.52 7.65 5.30
N ARG A 49 1.82 8.73 5.66
CA ARG A 49 1.56 9.06 7.07
C ARG A 49 0.30 8.37 7.57
N ILE A 50 0.39 7.67 8.70
CA ILE A 50 -0.74 7.12 9.44
C ILE A 50 -0.79 7.79 10.81
N ASP A 51 -1.87 8.53 11.05
CA ASP A 51 -2.20 9.09 12.36
C ASP A 51 -3.20 8.18 13.05
N SER A 52 -2.91 7.77 14.29
CA SER A 52 -3.74 6.90 15.11
C SER A 52 -3.72 7.34 16.57
N PRO A 53 -4.65 6.86 17.43
CA PRO A 53 -4.63 7.19 18.86
C PRO A 53 -3.32 6.80 19.56
N SER A 54 -2.65 5.75 19.08
CA SER A 54 -1.35 5.29 19.60
C SER A 54 -0.16 6.11 19.10
N GLY A 55 -0.37 7.07 18.20
CA GLY A 55 0.68 7.92 17.66
C GLY A 55 0.61 8.09 16.14
N SER A 56 1.59 8.85 15.65
CA SER A 56 1.75 9.16 14.24
C SER A 56 3.02 8.53 13.68
N GLU A 57 2.89 7.90 12.53
CA GLU A 57 3.97 7.21 11.85
C GLU A 57 4.03 7.63 10.39
N VAL A 58 5.24 7.68 9.82
CA VAL A 58 5.47 7.90 8.38
C VAL A 58 6.21 6.68 7.86
N LEU A 59 5.57 5.98 6.94
CA LEU A 59 6.04 4.74 6.32
C LEU A 59 6.56 5.03 4.92
N ASP A 60 7.76 4.54 4.61
CA ASP A 60 8.35 4.63 3.28
C ASP A 60 7.84 3.48 2.39
N VAL A 61 6.54 3.49 2.10
CA VAL A 61 5.91 2.44 1.29
C VAL A 61 6.19 2.73 -0.19
N PRO A 62 6.72 1.77 -0.97
CA PRO A 62 6.85 1.91 -2.41
C PRO A 62 5.52 2.31 -3.05
N VAL A 63 5.55 3.31 -3.91
CA VAL A 63 4.35 3.81 -4.60
C VAL A 63 4.62 4.00 -6.08
N VAL A 64 3.65 3.65 -6.91
CA VAL A 64 3.66 3.86 -8.36
C VAL A 64 2.41 4.59 -8.82
N ALA A 65 2.52 5.27 -9.97
CA ALA A 65 1.44 6.12 -10.48
C ALA A 65 0.28 5.33 -11.12
N ARG A 66 0.55 4.12 -11.63
CA ARG A 66 -0.42 3.28 -12.37
C ARG A 66 -0.07 1.78 -12.23
N PRO A 67 -1.04 0.87 -12.45
CA PRO A 67 -0.81 -0.58 -12.37
C PRO A 67 0.27 -1.11 -13.34
N HIS A 68 0.44 -0.52 -14.53
CA HIS A 68 1.47 -0.95 -15.48
C HIS A 68 2.91 -0.72 -14.98
N ALA A 69 3.11 0.18 -14.01
CA ALA A 69 4.41 0.47 -13.43
C ALA A 69 4.75 -0.47 -12.27
N VAL A 70 3.82 -1.35 -11.87
CA VAL A 70 4.09 -2.40 -10.89
C VAL A 70 4.94 -3.48 -11.54
N ARG A 71 5.97 -3.94 -10.83
CA ARG A 71 6.70 -5.16 -11.17
C ARG A 71 5.90 -6.36 -10.69
N TRP A 72 5.03 -6.88 -11.55
CA TRP A 72 4.14 -7.99 -11.23
C TRP A 72 4.89 -9.31 -11.00
N ARG A 73 4.42 -10.08 -10.03
CA ARG A 73 4.92 -11.42 -9.70
C ARG A 73 3.78 -12.43 -9.70
N ALA A 74 4.12 -13.71 -9.84
CA ALA A 74 3.12 -14.79 -9.86
C ALA A 74 2.38 -14.95 -8.53
N ASP A 75 3.00 -14.56 -7.42
CA ASP A 75 2.50 -14.60 -6.05
C ASP A 75 1.89 -13.26 -5.59
N ASP A 76 1.63 -12.33 -6.51
CA ASP A 76 1.00 -11.07 -6.17
C ASP A 76 -0.50 -11.25 -5.83
N VAL A 77 -0.97 -10.46 -4.85
CA VAL A 77 -2.38 -10.27 -4.54
C VAL A 77 -2.71 -8.79 -4.71
N VAL A 78 -3.81 -8.50 -5.42
CA VAL A 78 -4.32 -7.13 -5.56
C VAL A 78 -5.34 -6.85 -4.48
N VAL A 79 -5.16 -5.74 -3.78
CA VAL A 79 -6.16 -5.18 -2.87
C VAL A 79 -6.74 -3.92 -3.51
N LEU A 80 -7.99 -3.97 -3.94
CA LEU A 80 -8.66 -2.89 -4.63
C LEU A 80 -9.41 -1.99 -3.64
N CYS A 81 -8.98 -0.74 -3.53
CA CYS A 81 -9.49 0.26 -2.57
C CYS A 81 -9.92 1.57 -3.26
N VAL A 82 -10.17 1.55 -4.57
CA VAL A 82 -10.66 2.73 -5.31
C VAL A 82 -12.13 3.01 -4.97
N LYS A 83 -12.55 4.27 -5.09
CA LYS A 83 -13.99 4.60 -5.03
C LYS A 83 -14.73 3.90 -6.17
N SER A 84 -15.99 3.52 -5.92
CA SER A 84 -16.78 2.67 -6.82
C SER A 84 -16.85 3.17 -8.26
N GLN A 85 -16.97 4.50 -8.46
CA GLN A 85 -16.97 5.12 -9.80
C GLN A 85 -15.66 4.98 -10.58
N HIS A 86 -14.59 4.45 -9.96
CA HIS A 86 -13.29 4.21 -10.58
C HIS A 86 -12.93 2.73 -10.65
N THR A 87 -13.83 1.84 -10.21
CA THR A 87 -13.61 0.39 -10.19
C THR A 87 -13.34 -0.15 -11.59
N ALA A 88 -14.23 0.13 -12.56
CA ALA A 88 -14.08 -0.35 -13.94
C ALA A 88 -12.74 0.07 -14.57
N ASP A 89 -12.38 1.35 -14.46
CA ASP A 89 -11.10 1.88 -14.96
C ASP A 89 -9.89 1.23 -14.27
N ALA A 90 -9.98 0.99 -12.96
CA ALA A 90 -8.90 0.35 -12.21
C ALA A 90 -8.71 -1.10 -12.64
N ILE A 91 -9.80 -1.85 -12.78
CA ILE A 91 -9.79 -3.23 -13.25
C ILE A 91 -9.26 -3.33 -14.68
N ALA A 92 -9.73 -2.47 -15.59
CA ALA A 92 -9.20 -2.41 -16.96
C ALA A 92 -7.69 -2.15 -16.98
N ALA A 93 -7.20 -1.23 -16.13
CA ALA A 93 -5.78 -0.93 -16.04
C ALA A 93 -4.95 -2.06 -15.42
N ILE A 94 -5.50 -2.83 -14.47
CA ILE A 94 -4.84 -4.02 -13.92
C ILE A 94 -4.76 -5.12 -14.99
N ALA A 95 -5.86 -5.38 -15.68
CA ALA A 95 -5.88 -6.44 -16.70
C ALA A 95 -5.07 -6.10 -17.96
N ALA A 96 -4.89 -4.81 -18.28
CA ALA A 96 -3.99 -4.37 -19.33
C ALA A 96 -2.51 -4.32 -18.89
N SER A 97 -2.22 -4.64 -17.63
CA SER A 97 -0.85 -4.75 -17.12
C SER A 97 -0.33 -6.18 -17.24
N ALA A 98 0.86 -6.45 -16.69
CA ALA A 98 1.43 -7.80 -16.67
C ALA A 98 0.86 -8.71 -15.56
N ALA A 99 -0.24 -8.29 -14.89
CA ALA A 99 -0.96 -9.13 -13.94
C ALA A 99 -1.56 -10.36 -14.64
N SER A 100 -1.49 -11.52 -13.98
CA SER A 100 -2.13 -12.74 -14.48
C SER A 100 -3.64 -12.67 -14.30
N HIS A 101 -4.40 -13.35 -15.16
CA HIS A 101 -5.83 -13.57 -14.95
C HIS A 101 -6.12 -14.36 -13.65
N SER A 102 -5.15 -15.17 -13.21
CA SER A 102 -5.22 -15.91 -11.96
C SER A 102 -4.85 -15.08 -10.73
N THR A 103 -4.37 -13.84 -10.89
CA THR A 103 -3.99 -12.95 -9.77
C THR A 103 -5.22 -12.68 -8.89
N PRO A 104 -5.18 -13.00 -7.58
CA PRO A 104 -6.29 -12.73 -6.68
C PRO A 104 -6.60 -11.23 -6.56
N ILE A 105 -7.88 -10.88 -6.69
CA ILE A 105 -8.39 -9.51 -6.49
C ILE A 105 -9.28 -9.48 -5.24
N VAL A 106 -8.86 -8.74 -4.22
CA VAL A 106 -9.64 -8.50 -3.00
C VAL A 106 -10.22 -7.09 -3.06
N CYS A 107 -11.53 -7.00 -3.24
CA CYS A 107 -12.29 -5.75 -3.30
C CYS A 107 -12.62 -5.29 -1.87
N LEU A 108 -11.87 -4.30 -1.35
CA LEU A 108 -12.07 -3.68 -0.05
C LEU A 108 -12.83 -2.35 -0.19
N GLN A 109 -14.10 -2.44 -0.57
CA GLN A 109 -14.97 -1.28 -0.72
C GLN A 109 -16.27 -1.47 0.08
N ASN A 110 -16.87 -0.36 0.51
CA ASN A 110 -18.14 -0.40 1.23
C ASN A 110 -19.33 -0.21 0.29
N GLY A 111 -20.35 -1.04 0.49
CA GLY A 111 -21.74 -0.69 0.17
C GLY A 111 -22.14 -0.72 -1.31
N VAL A 112 -21.37 -1.38 -2.17
CA VAL A 112 -21.73 -1.64 -3.57
C VAL A 112 -21.06 -2.92 -4.09
N THR A 113 -21.69 -3.56 -5.09
CA THR A 113 -21.22 -4.78 -5.75
C THR A 113 -20.11 -4.46 -6.78
N ASN A 114 -18.92 -4.06 -6.31
CA ASN A 114 -17.78 -3.70 -7.17
C ASN A 114 -17.07 -4.92 -7.76
N GLU A 115 -17.13 -6.05 -7.07
CA GLU A 115 -16.49 -7.31 -7.43
C GLU A 115 -16.97 -7.86 -8.77
N LEU A 116 -18.19 -7.51 -9.21
CA LEU A 116 -18.70 -7.91 -10.53
C LEU A 116 -17.82 -7.39 -11.67
N GLU A 117 -17.30 -6.17 -11.55
CA GLU A 117 -16.37 -5.60 -12.53
C GLU A 117 -15.07 -6.39 -12.61
N ALA A 118 -14.68 -7.04 -11.50
CA ALA A 118 -13.45 -7.81 -11.40
C ALA A 118 -13.59 -9.27 -11.87
N LEU A 119 -14.79 -9.76 -12.20
CA LEU A 119 -15.04 -11.16 -12.61
C LEU A 119 -14.34 -11.61 -13.91
N ARG A 120 -13.60 -10.71 -14.56
CA ARG A 120 -12.65 -11.07 -15.61
C ARG A 120 -11.40 -11.79 -15.10
N PHE A 121 -11.16 -11.77 -13.79
CA PHE A 121 -10.13 -12.53 -13.09
C PHE A 121 -10.74 -13.79 -12.48
N ASP A 122 -9.94 -14.85 -12.37
CA ASP A 122 -10.41 -16.17 -11.90
C ASP A 122 -10.72 -16.17 -10.38
N ASN A 123 -10.02 -15.31 -9.63
CA ASN A 123 -10.01 -15.30 -8.17
C ASN A 123 -10.42 -13.92 -7.64
N VAL A 124 -11.71 -13.71 -7.39
CA VAL A 124 -12.26 -12.43 -6.93
C VAL A 124 -12.95 -12.59 -5.58
N TYR A 125 -12.59 -11.72 -4.63
CA TYR A 125 -13.11 -11.75 -3.27
C TYR A 125 -13.67 -10.37 -2.90
N GLY A 126 -14.96 -10.31 -2.60
CA GLY A 126 -15.59 -9.12 -2.02
C GLY A 126 -15.40 -9.06 -0.50
N ALA A 127 -15.08 -7.89 0.03
CA ALA A 127 -15.01 -7.66 1.46
C ALA A 127 -15.45 -6.23 1.85
N THR A 128 -16.35 -6.15 2.82
CA THR A 128 -16.84 -4.89 3.39
C THR A 128 -15.86 -4.38 4.45
N VAL A 129 -15.50 -3.10 4.42
CA VAL A 129 -14.49 -2.48 5.28
C VAL A 129 -15.01 -1.24 6.03
N MET A 130 -15.49 -1.42 7.26
CA MET A 130 -15.83 -0.27 8.13
C MET A 130 -14.59 0.26 8.84
N CYS A 131 -13.87 1.18 8.18
CA CYS A 131 -12.68 1.82 8.74
C CYS A 131 -12.78 3.36 8.63
N PRO A 132 -13.23 4.05 9.69
CA PRO A 132 -13.35 5.51 9.68
C PRO A 132 -11.97 6.15 9.60
N THR A 133 -11.60 6.57 8.40
CA THR A 133 -10.28 7.12 8.07
C THR A 133 -10.46 8.35 7.19
N ARG A 134 -9.53 9.29 7.30
CA ARG A 134 -9.50 10.49 6.45
C ARG A 134 -8.15 10.59 5.78
N VAL A 135 -8.13 10.97 4.51
CA VAL A 135 -6.89 11.42 3.85
C VAL A 135 -6.67 12.86 4.31
N PRO A 136 -5.59 13.18 5.05
CA PRO A 136 -5.28 14.55 5.40
C PRO A 136 -5.08 15.38 4.14
N ALA A 137 -5.48 16.66 4.17
CA ALA A 137 -5.10 17.58 3.10
C ALA A 137 -3.57 17.62 2.98
N ALA A 138 -3.05 17.61 1.75
CA ALA A 138 -1.61 17.66 1.51
C ALA A 138 -1.00 18.87 2.23
N ARG A 139 -0.16 18.62 3.25
CA ARG A 139 0.59 19.69 3.91
C ARG A 139 1.77 20.05 3.02
N ARG A 140 1.80 21.31 2.55
CA ARG A 140 2.99 21.89 1.91
C ARG A 140 3.95 22.30 3.03
N GLY A 141 5.06 21.58 3.21
CA GLY A 141 6.08 21.91 4.21
C GLY A 141 7.36 21.07 4.02
N PRO A 142 8.54 21.58 4.43
CA PRO A 142 9.80 20.88 4.25
C PRO A 142 9.82 19.55 5.03
N ARG A 143 10.47 18.56 4.43
CA ARG A 143 10.62 17.19 4.93
C ARG A 143 11.13 17.25 6.38
N CYS A 144 10.35 16.73 7.35
CA CYS A 144 10.87 16.50 8.69
C CYS A 144 11.93 15.40 8.59
N THR A 145 13.20 15.79 8.51
CA THR A 145 14.32 14.86 8.45
C THR A 145 14.38 14.13 9.79
N ARG A 146 13.95 12.87 9.78
CA ARG A 146 14.02 12.01 10.96
C ARG A 146 15.48 11.88 11.38
N ARG A 147 15.82 12.38 12.57
CA ARG A 147 17.12 12.14 13.21
C ARG A 147 17.21 10.64 13.47
N ARG A 148 18.09 9.92 12.76
CA ARG A 148 18.48 8.57 13.16
C ARG A 148 19.11 8.70 14.55
N SER A 149 18.59 7.99 15.53
CA SER A 149 19.29 7.82 16.81
C SER A 149 20.67 7.21 16.51
N PRO A 150 21.78 7.78 17.01
CA PRO A 150 23.06 7.10 16.93
C PRO A 150 22.92 5.77 17.64
N GLY A 151 23.30 4.69 16.96
CA GLY A 151 23.45 3.38 17.60
C GLY A 151 24.37 3.53 18.80
N SER A 152 23.98 2.91 19.90
CA SER A 152 24.80 2.79 21.10
C SER A 152 26.15 2.19 20.73
N SER A 153 27.20 3.01 20.76
CA SER A 153 28.57 2.54 20.79
C SER A 153 28.79 1.81 22.11
N THR A 154 28.85 0.48 22.08
CA THR A 154 29.47 -0.28 23.15
C THR A 154 30.98 -0.07 23.03
N SER A 155 31.48 0.89 23.80
CA SER A 155 32.88 0.97 24.14
C SER A 155 33.22 -0.15 25.12
N ASP A 156 34.39 -0.72 24.89
CA ASP A 156 35.47 -0.90 25.84
C ASP A 156 35.89 -2.36 26.07
N GLY A 157 37.14 -2.64 25.66
CA GLY A 157 37.69 -3.97 25.59
C GLY A 157 39.21 -3.94 25.64
N SER A 158 39.73 -3.87 26.87
CA SER A 158 41.05 -4.33 27.37
C SER A 158 42.14 -3.25 27.55
N PRO A 159 43.13 -3.43 28.47
CA PRO A 159 43.36 -4.56 29.40
C PRO A 159 43.68 -4.11 30.87
N PRO A 160 44.00 -5.06 31.78
CA PRO A 160 45.25 -4.84 32.52
C PRO A 160 46.14 -6.10 32.70
N ALA A 161 47.43 -5.79 32.95
CA ALA A 161 48.63 -6.61 33.16
C ALA A 161 49.34 -7.13 31.90
#